data_AF-A0A1V5X092-F1
#
_entry.id   AF-A0A1V5X092-F1
#
_cell.length_a   1.000
_cell.length_b   1.000
_cell.length_c   1.000
_cell.angle_alpha   90.00
_cell.angle_beta   90.00
_cell.angle_gamma   90.00
#
_symmetry.space_group_name_H-M   'P 1'
#
loop_
_entity.id
_entity.type
_entity.pdbx_description
1 polymer ?
#
loop_
_entity_poly.entity_id
_entity_poly.type
_entity_poly.pdbx_seq_one_letter_code
_entity_poly.pdbx_strand_id
1 'polypeptide(L)'
;MKLEIEITEEQLKSGIERNIRTIIAKYSIDGAKLIEKRLKELYNKAVDDTINEIIHFEKRRENMDRDYFKYKLLAYLGNDLVACFKKANAIIAGGAIRSLFCGEDIKDVDTYFRSSSDLIGFINDYRVKSKQISTVTKRSLTFKESGKTVQLIHFSHYSSAEEIFNDFDFTACMGAYDFQKDDFVFHEDFFSDNATKKMGINKGTKYPLISMLRLFKYKQKGYDFPLKELLELCKAINKFDYSDEKVVLDQTQGFYGIVEGEKQLEWSIDELEFIVSNKIEYFVNGKNKINAITLEKIDETKLEKYKDKLIEVEFKPLIVYKYVKPVSDGVWCSYYKNSFQYKINSLVKAEGSWNEGIYCSYVLNNKSTYHDKPDAVQIAMRVDSYEDIINFNRVKRAFVLGSVDKYGNIITEEKKEMEFK
;
A
#
# COMPACT_ATOMS: atom_id res chain seq x y z
N MET A 1 -58.48 -4.10 31.81
CA MET A 1 -58.16 -5.42 31.23
C MET A 1 -58.30 -5.33 29.72
N LYS A 2 -57.20 -5.15 28.99
CA LYS A 2 -57.17 -5.37 27.54
C LYS A 2 -56.72 -6.81 27.33
N LEU A 3 -57.58 -7.64 26.74
CA LEU A 3 -57.21 -8.96 26.24
C LEU A 3 -56.48 -8.73 24.91
N GLU A 4 -55.15 -8.76 24.93
CA GLU A 4 -54.35 -8.89 23.72
C GLU A 4 -54.42 -10.35 23.29
N ILE A 5 -55.09 -10.59 22.17
CA ILE A 5 -55.08 -11.89 21.49
C ILE A 5 -53.82 -11.87 20.62
N GLU A 6 -52.75 -12.50 21.11
CA GLU A 6 -51.59 -12.82 20.27
C GLU A 6 -52.01 -13.87 19.24
N ILE A 7 -52.19 -13.43 18.00
CA ILE A 7 -52.36 -14.33 16.86
C ILE A 7 -50.96 -14.76 16.42
N THR A 8 -50.65 -16.04 16.57
CA THR A 8 -49.35 -16.57 16.16
C THR A 8 -49.24 -16.63 14.63
N GLU A 9 -48.01 -16.56 14.10
CA GLU A 9 -47.75 -16.70 12.65
C GLU A 9 -48.36 -17.99 12.07
N GLU A 10 -48.42 -19.03 12.90
CA GLU A 10 -49.00 -20.33 12.58
C GLU A 10 -50.55 -20.28 12.47
N GLN A 11 -51.20 -19.52 13.36
CA GLN A 11 -52.65 -19.28 13.30
C GLN A 11 -53.03 -18.41 12.09
N LEU A 12 -52.19 -17.43 11.73
CA LEU A 12 -52.40 -16.60 10.55
C LEU A 12 -52.23 -17.42 9.25
N LYS A 13 -51.18 -18.25 9.16
CA LYS A 13 -50.95 -19.19 8.04
C LYS A 13 -52.11 -20.16 7.88
N SER A 14 -52.57 -20.77 8.98
CA SER A 14 -53.69 -21.72 8.98
C SER A 14 -55.01 -21.08 8.51
N GLY A 15 -55.28 -19.84 8.93
CA GLY A 15 -56.47 -19.09 8.50
C GLY A 15 -56.46 -18.74 7.00
N ILE A 16 -55.31 -18.30 6.48
CA ILE A 16 -55.13 -17.98 5.05
C ILE A 16 -55.25 -19.26 4.21
N GLU A 17 -54.63 -20.36 4.65
CA GLU A 17 -54.68 -21.63 3.93
C GLU A 17 -56.10 -22.20 3.84
N ARG A 18 -56.90 -22.08 4.92
CA ARG A 18 -58.33 -22.46 4.91
C ARG A 18 -59.15 -21.65 3.91
N ASN A 19 -58.93 -20.34 3.84
CA ASN A 19 -59.64 -19.47 2.92
C ASN A 19 -59.26 -19.75 1.46
N ILE A 20 -57.97 -19.97 1.19
CA ILE A 20 -57.49 -20.35 -0.14
C ILE A 20 -58.09 -21.70 -0.57
N ARG A 21 -58.08 -22.72 0.31
CA ARG A 21 -58.71 -24.03 0.02
C ARG A 21 -60.21 -23.91 -0.27
N THR A 22 -60.93 -23.02 0.43
CA THR A 22 -62.37 -22.79 0.24
C THR A 22 -62.66 -22.09 -1.09
N ILE A 23 -61.80 -21.16 -1.51
CA ILE A 23 -61.88 -20.48 -2.81
C ILE A 23 -61.56 -21.46 -3.95
N ILE A 24 -60.53 -22.31 -3.75
CA ILE A 24 -60.11 -23.36 -4.68
C ILE A 24 -61.21 -24.41 -4.88
N ALA A 25 -61.90 -24.84 -3.82
CA ALA A 25 -62.99 -25.81 -3.89
C ALA A 25 -64.22 -25.30 -4.68
N LYS A 26 -64.32 -23.99 -4.91
CA LYS A 26 -65.42 -23.33 -5.61
C LYS A 26 -65.24 -23.26 -7.14
N TYR A 27 -64.06 -23.57 -7.67
CA TYR A 27 -63.75 -23.54 -9.11
C TYR A 27 -63.11 -24.88 -9.54
N SER A 28 -63.39 -25.34 -10.77
CA SER A 28 -63.07 -26.70 -11.23
C SER A 28 -61.60 -27.11 -11.03
N ILE A 29 -61.41 -28.44 -10.93
CA ILE A 29 -60.21 -29.16 -10.46
C ILE A 29 -58.90 -28.81 -11.22
N ASP A 30 -58.97 -28.21 -12.40
CA ASP A 30 -57.79 -27.76 -13.17
C ASP A 30 -57.34 -26.33 -12.81
N GLY A 31 -58.28 -25.44 -12.48
CA GLY A 31 -57.97 -24.07 -12.04
C GLY A 31 -57.33 -24.03 -10.66
N ALA A 32 -57.75 -24.94 -9.77
CA ALA A 32 -57.21 -25.15 -8.43
C ALA A 32 -55.68 -25.36 -8.41
N LYS A 33 -55.20 -26.32 -9.21
CA LYS A 33 -53.77 -26.66 -9.31
C LYS A 33 -52.96 -25.55 -9.98
N LEU A 34 -53.56 -24.88 -10.97
CA LEU A 34 -52.92 -23.74 -11.64
C LEU A 34 -52.78 -22.54 -10.69
N ILE A 35 -53.81 -22.26 -9.89
CA ILE A 35 -53.80 -21.22 -8.85
C ILE A 35 -52.80 -21.56 -7.76
N GLU A 36 -52.76 -22.80 -7.27
CA GLU A 36 -51.79 -23.22 -6.25
C GLU A 36 -50.35 -23.10 -6.76
N LYS A 37 -50.09 -23.57 -7.99
CA LYS A 37 -48.78 -23.41 -8.64
C LYS A 37 -48.41 -21.94 -8.79
N ARG A 38 -49.33 -21.11 -9.26
CA ARG A 38 -49.09 -19.67 -9.44
C ARG A 38 -48.90 -18.92 -8.13
N LEU A 39 -49.61 -19.30 -7.07
CA LEU A 39 -49.43 -18.76 -5.72
C LEU A 39 -48.06 -19.13 -5.15
N LYS A 40 -47.62 -20.38 -5.31
CA LYS A 40 -46.26 -20.81 -4.92
C LYS A 40 -45.17 -20.06 -5.69
N GLU A 41 -45.34 -19.87 -6.99
CA GLU A 41 -44.41 -19.07 -7.82
C GLU A 41 -44.35 -17.61 -7.34
N LEU A 42 -45.51 -16.98 -7.08
CA LEU A 42 -45.58 -15.61 -6.59
C LEU A 42 -45.01 -15.47 -5.18
N TYR A 43 -45.26 -16.43 -4.30
CA TYR A 43 -44.72 -16.46 -2.94
C TYR A 43 -43.20 -16.58 -2.95
N ASN A 44 -42.66 -17.56 -3.69
CA ASN A 44 -41.21 -17.75 -3.81
C ASN A 44 -40.54 -16.50 -4.40
N LYS A 45 -41.14 -15.92 -5.44
CA LYS A 45 -40.64 -14.68 -6.03
C LYS A 45 -40.63 -13.51 -5.03
N ALA A 46 -41.72 -13.32 -4.27
CA ALA A 46 -41.81 -12.26 -3.27
C ALA A 46 -40.79 -12.45 -2.11
N VAL A 47 -40.56 -13.69 -1.69
CA VAL A 47 -39.53 -14.04 -0.71
C VAL A 47 -38.14 -13.75 -1.26
N ASP A 48 -37.83 -14.19 -2.49
CA ASP A 48 -36.53 -13.93 -3.13
C ASP A 48 -36.27 -12.43 -3.31
N ASP A 49 -37.28 -11.66 -3.76
CA ASP A 49 -37.19 -10.21 -3.92
C ASP A 49 -36.90 -9.52 -2.57
N THR A 50 -37.59 -9.95 -1.49
CA THR A 50 -37.38 -9.41 -0.12
C THR A 50 -35.98 -9.75 0.42
N ILE A 51 -35.51 -10.99 0.23
CA ILE A 51 -34.16 -11.41 0.63
C ILE A 51 -33.11 -10.59 -0.10
N ASN A 52 -33.29 -10.38 -1.40
CA ASN A 52 -32.36 -9.56 -2.20
C ASN A 52 -32.36 -8.10 -1.76
N GLU A 53 -33.50 -7.53 -1.39
CA GLU A 53 -33.58 -6.18 -0.82
C GLU A 53 -32.84 -6.07 0.52
N ILE A 54 -33.00 -7.05 1.42
CA ILE A 54 -32.28 -7.11 2.70
C ILE A 54 -30.78 -7.21 2.47
N ILE A 55 -30.33 -8.15 1.64
CA ILE A 55 -28.90 -8.31 1.30
C ILE A 55 -28.34 -7.02 0.69
N HIS A 56 -29.09 -6.38 -0.21
CA HIS A 56 -28.65 -5.14 -0.85
C HIS A 56 -28.62 -3.95 0.13
N PHE A 57 -29.55 -3.93 1.10
CA PHE A 57 -29.54 -2.95 2.19
C PHE A 57 -28.36 -3.18 3.14
N GLU A 58 -28.08 -4.42 3.54
CA GLU A 58 -26.94 -4.76 4.39
C GLU A 58 -25.61 -4.42 3.73
N LYS A 59 -25.43 -4.77 2.44
CA LYS A 59 -24.24 -4.37 1.66
C LYS A 59 -24.10 -2.85 1.57
N ARG A 60 -25.19 -2.11 1.39
CA ARG A 60 -25.17 -0.63 1.39
C ARG A 60 -24.76 -0.07 2.75
N ARG A 61 -25.24 -0.67 3.84
CA ARG A 61 -24.90 -0.27 5.20
C ARG A 61 -23.43 -0.57 5.54
N GLU A 62 -22.94 -1.76 5.20
CA GLU A 62 -21.52 -2.11 5.34
C GLU A 62 -20.60 -1.16 4.58
N ASN A 63 -20.97 -0.79 3.34
CA ASN A 63 -20.21 0.17 2.55
C ASN A 63 -20.22 1.57 3.19
N MET A 64 -21.36 2.01 3.74
CA MET A 64 -21.45 3.28 4.48
C MET A 64 -20.55 3.30 5.73
N ASP A 65 -20.48 2.21 6.48
CA ASP A 65 -19.64 2.12 7.68
C ASP A 65 -18.15 2.13 7.31
N ARG A 66 -17.74 1.39 6.27
CA ARG A 66 -16.36 1.43 5.76
C ARG A 66 -15.97 2.81 5.26
N ASP A 67 -16.85 3.44 4.47
CA ASP A 67 -16.62 4.79 3.96
C ASP A 67 -16.46 5.79 5.11
N TYR A 68 -17.28 5.69 6.16
CA TYR A 68 -17.14 6.52 7.36
C TYR A 68 -15.75 6.38 8.00
N PHE A 69 -15.29 5.16 8.25
CA PHE A 69 -13.96 4.93 8.84
C PHE A 69 -12.83 5.35 7.90
N LYS A 70 -12.99 5.17 6.59
CA LYS A 70 -12.07 5.66 5.57
C LYS A 70 -11.96 7.17 5.64
N TYR A 71 -13.07 7.91 5.59
CA TYR A 71 -13.05 9.37 5.71
C TYR A 71 -12.43 9.83 7.03
N LYS A 72 -12.74 9.16 8.14
CA LYS A 72 -12.15 9.47 9.45
C LYS A 72 -10.63 9.26 9.46
N LEU A 73 -10.13 8.19 8.85
CA LEU A 73 -8.69 7.94 8.70
C LEU A 73 -8.03 8.99 7.81
N LEU A 74 -8.58 9.25 6.62
CA LEU A 74 -8.01 10.22 5.68
C LEU A 74 -8.00 11.64 6.26
N ALA A 75 -9.06 12.03 6.97
CA ALA A 75 -9.12 13.30 7.69
C ALA A 75 -8.09 13.38 8.82
N TYR A 76 -7.90 12.29 9.58
CA TYR A 76 -6.86 12.21 10.61
C TYR A 76 -5.46 12.38 10.01
N LEU A 77 -5.16 11.74 8.88
CA LEU A 77 -3.85 11.84 8.23
C LEU A 77 -3.62 13.25 7.65
N GLY A 78 -4.63 13.82 7.01
CA GLY A 78 -4.54 15.09 6.29
C GLY A 78 -4.04 14.93 4.85
N ASN A 79 -4.35 15.92 4.02
CA ASN A 79 -4.25 15.82 2.56
C ASN A 79 -2.83 15.50 2.06
N ASP A 80 -1.79 16.09 2.65
CA ASP A 80 -0.40 15.93 2.18
C ASP A 80 0.12 14.51 2.40
N LEU A 81 -0.12 13.95 3.60
CA LEU A 81 0.24 12.56 3.92
C LEU A 81 -0.55 11.59 3.05
N VAL A 82 -1.87 11.81 2.91
CA VAL A 82 -2.74 10.98 2.07
C VAL A 82 -2.26 10.96 0.61
N ALA A 83 -1.90 12.12 0.04
CA ALA A 83 -1.41 12.19 -1.32
C ALA A 83 -0.10 11.41 -1.51
N CYS A 84 0.83 11.52 -0.57
CA CYS A 84 2.11 10.82 -0.64
C CYS A 84 1.97 9.32 -0.39
N PHE A 85 1.15 8.90 0.58
CA PHE A 85 0.85 7.48 0.81
C PHE A 85 0.14 6.83 -0.38
N LYS A 86 -0.78 7.56 -1.02
CA LYS A 86 -1.43 7.08 -2.24
C LYS A 86 -0.43 6.91 -3.38
N LYS A 87 0.47 7.87 -3.58
CA LYS A 87 1.52 7.78 -4.60
C LYS A 87 2.48 6.61 -4.35
N ALA A 88 2.83 6.37 -3.09
CA ALA A 88 3.74 5.31 -2.68
C ALA A 88 3.07 3.93 -2.54
N ASN A 89 1.76 3.82 -2.79
CA ASN A 89 0.98 2.60 -2.51
C ASN A 89 1.29 2.09 -1.09
N ALA A 90 1.21 2.95 -0.08
CA ALA A 90 1.53 2.57 1.29
C ALA A 90 0.41 1.70 1.89
N ILE A 91 0.72 1.02 2.99
CA ILE A 91 -0.25 0.28 3.80
C ILE A 91 -0.14 0.77 5.24
N ILE A 92 -1.24 1.25 5.82
CA ILE A 92 -1.31 1.57 7.25
C ILE A 92 -1.90 0.36 7.96
N ALA A 93 -1.24 -0.17 8.97
CA ALA A 93 -1.70 -1.38 9.67
C ALA A 93 -1.56 -1.26 11.19
N GLY A 94 -2.13 -2.23 11.91
CA GLY A 94 -1.84 -2.39 13.33
C GLY A 94 -2.71 -1.55 14.25
N GLY A 95 -2.07 -1.02 15.29
CA GLY A 95 -2.73 -0.31 16.38
C GLY A 95 -3.56 0.89 15.92
N ALA A 96 -3.14 1.58 14.85
CA ALA A 96 -3.87 2.70 14.28
C ALA A 96 -5.27 2.29 13.79
N ILE A 97 -5.36 1.21 13.02
CA ILE A 97 -6.63 0.70 12.48
C ILE A 97 -7.50 0.15 13.61
N ARG A 98 -6.91 -0.60 14.55
CA ARG A 98 -7.64 -1.07 15.73
C ARG A 98 -8.20 0.08 16.57
N SER A 99 -7.42 1.13 16.83
CA SER A 99 -7.89 2.33 17.53
C SER A 99 -9.03 3.02 16.79
N LEU A 100 -8.89 3.20 15.47
CA LEU A 100 -9.90 3.81 14.61
C LEU A 100 -11.26 3.12 14.74
N PHE A 101 -11.30 1.78 14.60
CA PHE A 101 -12.53 0.98 14.67
C PHE A 101 -13.07 0.80 16.09
N CYS A 102 -12.21 0.84 17.12
CA CYS A 102 -12.63 0.80 18.52
C CYS A 102 -13.02 2.17 19.09
N GLY A 103 -12.92 3.25 18.32
CA GLY A 103 -13.21 4.61 18.80
C GLY A 103 -12.19 5.14 19.83
N GLU A 104 -10.96 4.62 19.82
CA GLU A 104 -9.86 5.12 20.65
C GLU A 104 -8.97 6.08 19.86
N ASP A 105 -8.20 6.91 20.57
CA ASP A 105 -7.21 7.77 19.94
C ASP A 105 -6.10 6.95 19.25
N ILE A 106 -5.71 7.39 18.06
CA ILE A 106 -4.57 6.86 17.33
C ILE A 106 -3.30 7.48 17.94
N LYS A 107 -2.42 6.63 18.49
CA LYS A 107 -1.17 7.08 19.11
C LYS A 107 -0.05 7.25 18.08
N ASP A 108 0.06 6.26 17.22
CA ASP A 108 1.09 6.11 16.20
C ASP A 108 0.49 5.45 14.96
N VAL A 109 1.01 5.83 13.80
CA VAL A 109 0.61 5.31 12.48
C VAL A 109 1.75 4.48 11.92
N ASP A 110 1.64 3.16 12.06
CA ASP A 110 2.60 2.22 11.47
C ASP A 110 2.31 2.08 9.97
N THR A 111 3.28 2.47 9.16
CA THR A 111 3.17 2.55 7.71
C THR A 111 4.19 1.62 7.06
N TYR A 112 3.71 0.77 6.18
CA TYR A 112 4.46 -0.25 5.46
C TYR A 112 4.53 0.08 3.98
N PHE A 113 5.59 -0.38 3.33
CA PHE A 113 5.88 -0.16 1.91
C PHE A 113 6.19 -1.47 1.21
N ARG A 114 5.76 -1.56 -0.05
CA ARG A 114 5.93 -2.74 -0.90
C ARG A 114 7.35 -2.93 -1.40
N SER A 115 8.15 -1.87 -1.39
CA SER A 115 9.55 -1.89 -1.81
C SER A 115 10.37 -0.80 -1.10
N SER A 116 11.69 -0.93 -1.08
CA SER A 116 12.58 0.13 -0.61
C SER A 116 12.44 1.39 -1.46
N SER A 117 12.22 1.24 -2.76
CA SER A 117 11.99 2.36 -3.68
C SER A 117 10.73 3.16 -3.37
N ASP A 118 9.63 2.52 -2.97
CA ASP A 118 8.39 3.21 -2.60
C ASP A 118 8.59 4.03 -1.32
N LEU A 119 9.31 3.47 -0.34
CA LEU A 119 9.66 4.16 0.90
C LEU A 119 10.60 5.35 0.65
N ILE A 120 11.66 5.16 -0.15
CA ILE A 120 12.59 6.24 -0.50
C ILE A 120 11.85 7.33 -1.30
N GLY A 121 11.01 6.92 -2.25
CA GLY A 121 10.14 7.82 -3.01
C GLY A 121 9.25 8.65 -2.09
N PHE A 122 8.60 8.01 -1.11
CA PHE A 122 7.79 8.70 -0.10
C PHE A 122 8.60 9.72 0.70
N ILE A 123 9.77 9.33 1.24
CA ILE A 123 10.63 10.22 2.03
C ILE A 123 11.00 11.47 1.23
N ASN A 124 11.35 11.29 -0.05
CA ASN A 124 11.74 12.36 -0.97
C ASN A 124 10.55 13.25 -1.36
N ASP A 125 9.43 12.64 -1.75
CA ASP A 125 8.23 13.35 -2.20
C ASP A 125 7.58 14.16 -1.07
N TYR A 126 7.42 13.52 0.09
CA TYR A 126 6.89 14.19 1.28
C TYR A 126 7.87 15.22 1.84
N ARG A 127 9.15 15.15 1.43
CA ARG A 127 10.25 15.97 1.94
C ARG A 127 10.33 15.87 3.46
N VAL A 128 10.34 14.65 3.99
CA VAL A 128 10.48 14.41 5.43
C VAL A 128 11.74 15.14 5.89
N LYS A 129 11.57 16.25 6.62
CA LYS A 129 12.70 17.09 7.01
C LYS A 129 13.39 16.45 8.18
N SER A 130 14.70 16.66 8.27
CA SER A 130 15.47 16.12 9.38
C SER A 130 14.88 16.51 10.76
N LYS A 131 14.48 17.77 10.92
CA LYS A 131 13.83 18.28 12.14
C LYS A 131 12.52 17.58 12.55
N GLN A 132 11.87 16.86 11.65
CA GLN A 132 10.63 16.13 11.93
C GLN A 132 10.90 14.70 12.39
N ILE A 133 12.05 14.14 12.03
CA ILE A 133 12.43 12.77 12.38
C ILE A 133 12.81 12.76 13.86
N SER A 134 12.07 11.98 14.65
CA SER A 134 12.32 11.83 16.07
C SER A 134 13.25 10.67 16.36
N THR A 135 13.19 9.59 15.56
CA THR A 135 13.96 8.36 15.84
C THR A 135 14.20 7.60 14.54
N VAL A 136 15.41 7.06 14.38
CA VAL A 136 15.75 6.12 13.32
C VAL A 136 16.35 4.89 13.98
N THR A 137 15.78 3.74 13.67
CA THR A 137 16.21 2.44 14.20
C THR A 137 16.52 1.50 13.05
N LYS A 138 16.87 0.24 13.34
CA LYS A 138 17.03 -0.77 12.30
C LYS A 138 15.71 -1.18 11.66
N ARG A 139 14.58 -0.90 12.32
CA ARG A 139 13.26 -1.39 11.92
C ARG A 139 12.32 -0.30 11.42
N SER A 140 12.46 0.91 11.94
CA SER A 140 11.59 2.01 11.55
C SER A 140 12.28 3.37 11.61
N LEU A 141 11.75 4.26 10.78
CA LEU A 141 11.98 5.69 10.86
C LEU A 141 10.71 6.33 11.39
N THR A 142 10.81 7.01 12.54
CA THR A 142 9.69 7.71 13.15
C THR A 142 9.84 9.21 12.95
N PHE A 143 8.79 9.85 12.45
CA PHE A 143 8.71 11.30 12.33
C PHE A 143 7.40 11.84 12.90
N LYS A 144 7.42 13.11 13.29
CA LYS A 144 6.26 13.84 13.77
C LYS A 144 5.73 14.78 12.71
N GLU A 145 4.44 14.67 12.45
CA GLU A 145 3.72 15.53 11.52
C GLU A 145 2.46 16.08 12.16
N SER A 146 2.38 17.41 12.31
CA SER A 146 1.17 18.06 12.84
C SER A 146 0.64 17.42 14.13
N GLY A 147 1.53 17.06 15.06
CA GLY A 147 1.20 16.41 16.34
C GLY A 147 1.03 14.88 16.28
N LYS A 148 1.10 14.27 15.09
CA LYS A 148 0.94 12.84 14.87
C LYS A 148 2.30 12.16 14.80
N THR A 149 2.37 10.95 15.34
CA THR A 149 3.57 10.10 15.22
C THR A 149 3.37 9.14 14.06
N VAL A 150 4.20 9.21 13.04
CA VAL A 150 4.17 8.32 11.88
C VAL A 150 5.45 7.48 11.90
N GLN A 151 5.30 6.17 11.82
CA GLN A 151 6.41 5.23 11.75
C GLN A 151 6.47 4.62 10.35
N LEU A 152 7.60 4.76 9.67
CA LEU A 152 7.89 4.13 8.40
C LEU A 152 8.64 2.83 8.68
N ILE A 153 7.96 1.70 8.53
CA ILE A 153 8.50 0.37 8.81
C ILE A 153 9.34 -0.10 7.62
N HIS A 154 10.60 -0.49 7.87
CA HIS A 154 11.56 -0.82 6.81
C HIS A 154 12.45 -2.04 7.08
N PHE A 155 12.17 -2.85 8.10
CA PHE A 155 12.88 -4.12 8.29
C PHE A 155 12.47 -5.21 7.29
N SER A 156 11.33 -5.04 6.64
CA SER A 156 10.79 -5.95 5.62
C SER A 156 9.89 -5.18 4.66
N HIS A 157 9.66 -5.74 3.48
CA HIS A 157 8.74 -5.23 2.48
C HIS A 157 7.65 -6.25 2.23
N TYR A 158 6.42 -5.78 2.11
CA TYR A 158 5.22 -6.62 2.04
C TYR A 158 4.41 -6.22 0.83
N SER A 159 4.05 -7.19 0.00
CA SER A 159 3.28 -6.93 -1.23
C SER A 159 1.81 -6.63 -0.93
N SER A 160 1.32 -7.10 0.23
CA SER A 160 -0.08 -7.03 0.65
C SER A 160 -0.22 -6.90 2.17
N ALA A 161 -1.41 -6.50 2.63
CA ALA A 161 -1.72 -6.41 4.06
C ALA A 161 -1.75 -7.79 4.73
N GLU A 162 -2.17 -8.80 3.99
CA GLU A 162 -2.23 -10.19 4.43
C GLU A 162 -0.84 -10.73 4.76
N GLU A 163 0.19 -10.36 4.00
CA GLU A 163 1.59 -10.69 4.32
C GLU A 163 2.07 -10.01 5.61
N ILE A 164 1.63 -8.77 5.86
CA ILE A 164 1.94 -8.05 7.11
C ILE A 164 1.34 -8.81 8.29
N PHE A 165 0.11 -9.31 8.16
CA PHE A 165 -0.59 -10.02 9.22
C PHE A 165 0.12 -11.30 9.64
N ASN A 166 0.81 -11.98 8.72
CA ASN A 166 1.60 -13.18 9.05
C ASN A 166 2.66 -12.91 10.13
N ASP A 167 3.22 -11.70 10.17
CA ASP A 167 4.26 -11.32 11.13
C ASP A 167 3.71 -10.71 12.43
N PHE A 168 2.44 -10.30 12.44
CA PHE A 168 1.81 -9.63 13.59
C PHE A 168 1.61 -10.57 14.77
N ASP A 169 1.46 -10.01 15.96
CA ASP A 169 1.32 -10.74 17.22
C ASP A 169 -0.14 -11.07 17.56
N PHE A 170 -1.06 -10.12 17.35
CA PHE A 170 -2.46 -10.24 17.75
C PHE A 170 -3.42 -9.96 16.60
N THR A 171 -4.39 -10.86 16.43
CA THR A 171 -5.47 -10.80 15.44
C THR A 171 -6.31 -9.53 15.55
N ALA A 172 -6.55 -9.00 16.76
CA ALA A 172 -7.26 -7.73 16.93
C ALA A 172 -6.49 -6.52 16.38
N CYS A 173 -5.19 -6.67 16.10
CA CYS A 173 -4.36 -5.64 15.45
C CYS A 173 -4.15 -5.92 13.95
N MET A 174 -4.67 -7.01 13.42
CA MET A 174 -4.59 -7.35 11.99
C MET A 174 -5.71 -6.68 11.19
N GLY A 175 -5.73 -5.35 11.28
CA GLY A 175 -6.50 -4.48 10.38
C GLY A 175 -5.52 -3.57 9.66
N ALA A 176 -5.79 -3.35 8.37
CA ALA A 176 -4.99 -2.50 7.51
C ALA A 176 -5.88 -1.62 6.62
N TYR A 177 -5.38 -0.46 6.24
CA TYR A 177 -5.87 0.32 5.11
C TYR A 177 -4.82 0.31 4.01
N ASP A 178 -5.18 -0.20 2.83
CA ASP A 178 -4.27 -0.34 1.70
C ASP A 178 -4.57 0.72 0.66
N PHE A 179 -3.65 1.67 0.45
CA PHE A 179 -3.84 2.76 -0.50
C PHE A 179 -3.85 2.31 -1.97
N GLN A 180 -3.29 1.12 -2.27
CA GLN A 180 -3.36 0.55 -3.62
C GLN A 180 -4.77 0.02 -3.91
N LYS A 181 -5.37 -0.69 -2.93
CA LYS A 181 -6.74 -1.22 -3.01
C LYS A 181 -7.80 -0.13 -2.76
N ASP A 182 -7.40 0.96 -2.09
CA ASP A 182 -8.26 2.04 -1.60
C ASP A 182 -9.40 1.55 -0.67
N ASP A 183 -9.13 0.48 0.09
CA ASP A 183 -10.07 -0.19 1.00
C ASP A 183 -9.32 -0.75 2.23
N PHE A 184 -10.10 -1.11 3.25
CA PHE A 184 -9.61 -1.82 4.41
C PHE A 184 -9.48 -3.32 4.15
N VAL A 185 -8.47 -3.93 4.77
CA VAL A 185 -8.24 -5.37 4.81
C VAL A 185 -8.21 -5.79 6.27
N PHE A 186 -8.90 -6.87 6.61
CA PHE A 186 -9.01 -7.38 7.97
C PHE A 186 -8.74 -8.87 8.02
N HIS A 187 -8.12 -9.32 9.11
CA HIS A 187 -8.16 -10.71 9.51
C HIS A 187 -9.59 -11.14 9.87
N GLU A 188 -9.94 -12.40 9.64
CA GLU A 188 -11.28 -12.95 9.91
C GLU A 188 -11.74 -12.71 11.36
N ASP A 189 -10.83 -12.88 12.32
CA ASP A 189 -11.09 -12.68 13.75
C ASP A 189 -11.01 -11.21 14.22
N PHE A 190 -10.59 -10.26 13.37
CA PHE A 190 -10.33 -8.88 13.79
C PHE A 190 -11.51 -8.24 14.53
N PHE A 191 -12.72 -8.35 13.98
CA PHE A 191 -13.90 -7.75 14.58
C PHE A 191 -14.38 -8.53 15.81
N SER A 192 -14.37 -9.86 15.74
CA SER A 192 -14.77 -10.73 16.86
C SER A 192 -13.92 -10.46 18.10
N ASP A 193 -12.61 -10.38 17.94
CA ASP A 193 -11.68 -10.19 19.06
C ASP A 193 -11.78 -8.78 19.65
N ASN A 194 -11.95 -7.77 18.80
CA ASN A 194 -12.14 -6.39 19.25
C ASN A 194 -13.47 -6.16 19.97
N ALA A 195 -14.54 -6.85 19.54
CA ALA A 195 -15.87 -6.76 20.13
C ALA A 195 -15.97 -7.54 21.45
N THR A 196 -15.45 -8.76 21.49
CA THR A 196 -15.50 -9.63 22.68
C THR A 196 -14.43 -9.32 23.71
N LYS A 197 -13.40 -8.55 23.32
CA LYS A 197 -12.17 -8.35 24.09
C LYS A 197 -11.47 -9.65 24.46
N LYS A 198 -11.63 -10.70 23.65
CA LYS A 198 -10.85 -11.94 23.74
C LYS A 198 -9.82 -11.91 22.62
N MET A 199 -8.54 -11.92 22.98
CA MET A 199 -7.46 -11.74 22.02
C MET A 199 -6.96 -13.08 21.48
N GLY A 200 -7.06 -13.29 20.17
CA GLY A 200 -6.30 -14.32 19.47
C GLY A 200 -4.82 -13.96 19.33
N ILE A 201 -3.96 -14.97 19.42
CA ILE A 201 -2.52 -14.82 19.20
C ILE A 201 -2.16 -15.44 17.85
N ASN A 202 -1.45 -14.69 17.03
CA ASN A 202 -0.91 -15.22 15.80
C ASN A 202 0.24 -16.19 16.10
N LYS A 203 0.03 -17.46 15.74
CA LYS A 203 1.04 -18.51 15.88
C LYS A 203 2.27 -18.28 15.01
N GLY A 204 2.12 -17.49 13.95
CA GLY A 204 3.18 -17.09 13.02
C GLY A 204 4.00 -15.89 13.48
N THR A 205 3.68 -15.27 14.63
CA THR A 205 4.38 -14.05 15.09
C THR A 205 5.90 -14.20 15.00
N LYS A 206 6.53 -13.23 14.33
CA LYS A 206 7.98 -13.21 14.13
C LYS A 206 8.75 -12.95 15.42
N TYR A 207 8.07 -12.34 16.40
CA TYR A 207 8.67 -11.89 17.65
C TYR A 207 7.83 -12.33 18.87
N PRO A 208 7.79 -13.64 19.18
CA PRO A 208 6.95 -14.15 20.27
C PRO A 208 7.36 -13.64 21.66
N LEU A 209 8.64 -13.36 21.92
CA LEU A 209 9.07 -12.87 23.25
C LEU A 209 8.51 -11.47 23.54
N ILE A 210 8.65 -10.53 22.61
CA ILE A 210 8.03 -9.19 22.74
C ILE A 210 6.50 -9.26 22.75
N SER A 211 5.90 -10.20 22.03
CA SER A 211 4.45 -10.41 22.04
C SER A 211 3.96 -10.71 23.45
N MET A 212 4.70 -11.51 24.24
CA MET A 212 4.39 -11.79 25.64
C MET A 212 4.32 -10.50 26.49
N LEU A 213 5.25 -9.57 26.28
CA LEU A 213 5.27 -8.31 27.02
C LEU A 213 4.12 -7.38 26.60
N ARG A 214 3.74 -7.43 25.32
CA ARG A 214 2.58 -6.69 24.81
C ARG A 214 1.25 -7.22 25.34
N LEU A 215 1.19 -8.46 25.84
CA LEU A 215 0.01 -8.96 26.55
C LEU A 215 -0.39 -8.02 27.70
N PHE A 216 0.57 -7.52 28.48
CA PHE A 216 0.29 -6.58 29.58
C PHE A 216 -0.34 -5.27 29.09
N LYS A 217 0.15 -4.73 27.97
CA LYS A 217 -0.40 -3.52 27.33
C LYS A 217 -1.85 -3.73 26.93
N TYR A 218 -2.17 -4.87 26.30
CA TYR A 218 -3.54 -5.16 25.86
C TYR A 218 -4.45 -5.62 26.99
N LYS A 219 -3.92 -6.24 28.05
CA LYS A 219 -4.64 -6.49 29.30
C LYS A 219 -5.14 -5.19 29.92
N GLN A 220 -4.30 -4.14 29.96
CA GLN A 220 -4.69 -2.80 30.42
C GLN A 220 -5.75 -2.14 29.53
N LYS A 221 -5.83 -2.53 28.24
CA LYS A 221 -6.91 -2.13 27.31
C LYS A 221 -8.18 -2.97 27.46
N GLY A 222 -8.24 -3.85 28.46
CA GLY A 222 -9.40 -4.69 28.77
C GLY A 222 -9.48 -6.00 28.01
N TYR A 223 -8.43 -6.42 27.30
CA TYR A 223 -8.42 -7.72 26.62
C TYR A 223 -8.11 -8.85 27.58
N ASP A 224 -8.82 -9.95 27.44
CA ASP A 224 -8.51 -11.23 28.03
C ASP A 224 -7.84 -12.16 27.01
N PHE A 225 -6.99 -13.04 27.53
CA PHE A 225 -6.23 -14.00 26.74
C PHE A 225 -6.64 -15.41 27.14
N PRO A 226 -7.28 -16.18 26.25
CA PRO A 226 -7.60 -17.58 26.52
C PRO A 226 -6.32 -18.37 26.85
N LEU A 227 -6.40 -19.30 27.80
CA LEU A 227 -5.24 -20.11 28.21
C LEU A 227 -4.60 -20.88 27.04
N LYS A 228 -5.43 -21.31 26.08
CA LYS A 228 -4.98 -21.97 24.85
C LYS A 228 -4.06 -21.06 24.01
N GLU A 229 -4.42 -19.78 23.85
CA GLU A 229 -3.61 -18.82 23.11
C GLU A 229 -2.27 -18.59 23.81
N LEU A 230 -2.28 -18.43 25.13
CA LEU A 230 -1.06 -18.29 25.93
C LEU A 230 -0.13 -19.51 25.78
N LEU A 231 -0.69 -20.72 25.76
CA LEU A 231 0.08 -21.94 25.53
C LEU A 231 0.73 -21.95 24.15
N GLU A 232 0.03 -21.51 23.10
CA GLU A 232 0.59 -21.40 21.75
C GLU A 232 1.72 -20.36 21.68
N LEU A 233 1.57 -19.23 22.39
CA LEU A 233 2.65 -18.26 22.52
C LEU A 233 3.88 -18.86 23.21
N CYS A 234 3.70 -19.59 24.32
CA CYS A 234 4.80 -20.28 24.99
C CYS A 234 5.53 -21.27 24.06
N LYS A 235 4.78 -22.02 23.24
CA LYS A 235 5.38 -22.90 22.23
C LYS A 235 6.18 -22.13 21.18
N ALA A 236 5.70 -20.96 20.75
CA ALA A 236 6.41 -20.11 19.80
C ALA A 236 7.71 -19.54 20.40
N ILE A 237 7.66 -19.08 21.66
CA ILE A 237 8.84 -18.62 22.43
C ILE A 237 9.89 -19.74 22.50
N ASN A 238 9.47 -20.96 22.81
CA ASN A 238 10.38 -22.11 22.99
C ASN A 238 11.13 -22.55 21.71
N LYS A 239 10.90 -21.92 20.55
CA LYS A 239 11.63 -22.18 19.30
C LYS A 239 12.96 -21.43 19.20
N PHE A 240 13.22 -20.49 20.09
CA PHE A 240 14.40 -19.62 20.05
C PHE A 240 15.41 -20.00 21.15
N ASP A 241 16.69 -19.85 20.84
CA ASP A 241 17.77 -19.98 21.81
C ASP A 241 18.06 -18.62 22.46
N TYR A 242 17.51 -18.42 23.66
CA TYR A 242 17.69 -17.18 24.42
C TYR A 242 19.01 -17.12 25.21
N SER A 243 19.89 -18.11 25.06
CA SER A 243 21.27 -17.98 25.55
C SER A 243 22.13 -17.08 24.66
N ASP A 244 21.73 -16.87 23.40
CA ASP A 244 22.34 -15.90 22.49
C ASP A 244 21.73 -14.50 22.72
N GLU A 245 22.55 -13.57 23.23
CA GLU A 245 22.15 -12.17 23.44
C GLU A 245 21.64 -11.49 22.16
N LYS A 246 22.12 -11.89 20.97
CA LYS A 246 21.62 -11.34 19.69
C LYS A 246 20.17 -11.75 19.44
N VAL A 247 19.81 -12.98 19.80
CA VAL A 247 18.44 -13.48 19.69
C VAL A 247 17.55 -12.76 20.68
N VAL A 248 18.00 -12.59 21.94
CA VAL A 248 17.26 -11.81 22.94
C VAL A 248 17.03 -10.37 22.45
N LEU A 249 18.07 -9.73 21.94
CA LEU A 249 18.02 -8.37 21.40
C LEU A 249 17.01 -8.27 20.24
N ASP A 250 17.09 -9.16 19.24
CA ASP A 250 16.16 -9.16 18.11
C ASP A 250 14.71 -9.44 18.54
N GLN A 251 14.51 -10.34 19.49
CA GLN A 251 13.18 -10.75 19.98
C GLN A 251 12.53 -9.74 20.95
N THR A 252 13.29 -8.77 21.47
CA THR A 252 12.81 -7.73 22.40
C THR A 252 12.87 -6.30 21.84
N GLN A 253 13.44 -6.13 20.63
CA GLN A 253 13.50 -4.84 19.94
C GLN A 253 12.12 -4.18 19.82
N GLY A 254 12.06 -2.89 20.16
CA GLY A 254 10.83 -2.09 20.10
C GLY A 254 9.98 -2.07 21.39
N PHE A 255 10.42 -2.71 22.49
CA PHE A 255 9.85 -2.44 23.83
C PHE A 255 10.67 -1.40 24.58
N TYR A 256 10.01 -0.42 25.17
CA TYR A 256 10.65 0.51 26.09
C TYR A 256 11.10 -0.22 27.36
N GLY A 257 12.40 -0.17 27.67
CA GLY A 257 12.94 -0.45 29.01
C GLY A 257 13.46 -1.86 29.30
N ILE A 258 13.58 -2.76 28.32
CA ILE A 258 14.16 -4.12 28.54
C ILE A 258 15.56 -4.26 27.95
N VAL A 259 15.79 -3.66 26.80
CA VAL A 259 17.13 -3.43 26.28
C VAL A 259 17.35 -1.93 26.34
N GLU A 260 18.42 -1.50 27.03
CA GLU A 260 18.86 -0.12 26.95
C GLU A 260 19.03 0.27 25.48
N GLY A 261 18.16 1.19 25.03
CA GLY A 261 18.24 1.92 23.78
C GLY A 261 18.60 1.07 22.57
N GLU A 262 17.64 0.88 21.65
CA GLU A 262 18.05 1.11 20.26
C GLU A 262 18.68 2.50 20.24
N LYS A 263 20.02 2.55 20.27
CA LYS A 263 20.74 3.81 20.11
C LYS A 263 20.19 4.37 18.83
N GLN A 264 19.51 5.52 18.96
CA GLN A 264 19.08 6.29 17.83
C GLN A 264 20.27 6.34 16.88
N LEU A 265 20.09 5.79 15.68
CA LEU A 265 21.17 5.81 14.71
C LEU A 265 21.51 7.28 14.48
N GLU A 266 22.80 7.62 14.42
CA GLU A 266 23.16 8.91 13.84
C GLU A 266 22.84 8.84 12.35
N TRP A 267 22.12 9.85 11.87
CA TRP A 267 21.68 9.91 10.48
C TRP A 267 21.71 11.34 9.95
N SER A 268 21.94 11.43 8.65
CA SER A 268 21.72 12.60 7.81
C SER A 268 20.70 12.24 6.72
N ILE A 269 20.12 13.23 6.06
CA ILE A 269 19.18 12.98 4.94
C ILE A 269 19.85 12.09 3.88
N ASP A 270 21.13 12.33 3.60
CA ASP A 270 21.91 11.61 2.58
C ASP A 270 22.31 10.18 3.01
N GLU A 271 22.07 9.79 4.27
CA GLU A 271 22.34 8.45 4.80
C GLU A 271 21.07 7.62 4.99
N LEU A 272 19.88 8.23 4.92
CA LEU A 272 18.62 7.52 5.17
C LEU A 272 18.43 6.35 4.21
N GLU A 273 18.72 6.54 2.93
CA GLU A 273 18.67 5.45 1.93
C GLU A 273 19.57 4.29 2.33
N PHE A 274 20.78 4.56 2.83
CA PHE A 274 21.75 3.55 3.23
C PHE A 274 21.32 2.79 4.49
N ILE A 275 20.59 3.46 5.38
CA ILE A 275 20.02 2.86 6.58
C ILE A 275 18.84 1.95 6.22
N VAL A 276 17.93 2.47 5.41
CA VAL A 276 16.64 1.85 5.07
C VAL A 276 16.79 0.68 4.09
N SER A 277 17.70 0.78 3.13
CA SER A 277 17.86 -0.24 2.09
C SER A 277 18.61 -1.46 2.62
N ASN A 278 18.10 -2.65 2.35
CA ASN A 278 18.77 -3.91 2.68
C ASN A 278 19.93 -4.21 1.73
N LYS A 279 19.81 -3.76 0.48
CA LYS A 279 20.80 -3.90 -0.58
C LYS A 279 20.90 -2.58 -1.30
N ILE A 280 22.13 -2.17 -1.63
CA ILE A 280 22.42 -0.92 -2.32
C ILE A 280 23.18 -1.29 -3.58
N GLU A 281 22.47 -1.26 -4.71
CA GLU A 281 23.07 -1.48 -6.02
C GLU A 281 23.95 -0.27 -6.37
N TYR A 282 25.19 -0.54 -6.79
CA TYR A 282 26.09 0.47 -7.31
C TYR A 282 26.79 -0.05 -8.56
N PHE A 283 27.21 0.84 -9.44
CA PHE A 283 28.07 0.48 -10.57
C PHE A 283 29.36 1.32 -10.54
N VAL A 284 30.41 0.81 -11.18
CA VAL A 284 31.70 1.50 -11.26
C VAL A 284 31.74 2.35 -12.52
N ASN A 285 32.05 3.63 -12.36
CA ASN A 285 32.44 4.50 -13.48
C ASN A 285 33.81 5.13 -13.20
N GLY A 286 34.81 4.68 -13.96
CA GLY A 286 36.20 5.05 -13.76
C GLY A 286 36.66 4.66 -12.36
N LYS A 287 36.96 5.66 -11.52
CA LYS A 287 37.35 5.45 -10.10
C LYS A 287 36.20 5.62 -9.12
N ASN A 288 35.03 6.06 -9.59
CA ASN A 288 33.91 6.38 -8.73
C ASN A 288 32.94 5.19 -8.67
N LYS A 289 32.40 4.94 -7.48
CA LYS A 289 31.25 4.06 -7.28
C LYS A 289 30.00 4.92 -7.27
N ILE A 290 29.07 4.62 -8.16
CA ILE A 290 27.85 5.41 -8.37
C ILE A 290 26.65 4.59 -7.90
N ASN A 291 25.80 5.16 -7.05
CA ASN A 291 24.55 4.53 -6.62
C ASN A 291 23.65 4.33 -7.85
N ALA A 292 23.17 3.10 -8.06
CA ALA A 292 22.39 2.74 -9.26
C ALA A 292 21.00 3.40 -9.30
N ILE A 293 20.47 3.82 -8.16
CA ILE A 293 19.16 4.47 -8.02
C ILE A 293 19.31 5.99 -8.08
N THR A 294 20.14 6.58 -7.21
CA THR A 294 20.27 8.04 -7.13
C THR A 294 21.17 8.62 -8.22
N LEU A 295 22.01 7.79 -8.83
CA LEU A 295 23.03 8.18 -9.81
C LEU A 295 24.08 9.13 -9.22
N GLU A 296 24.18 9.19 -7.89
CA GLU A 296 25.17 10.00 -7.18
C GLU A 296 26.40 9.19 -6.81
N LYS A 297 27.53 9.89 -6.70
CA LYS A 297 28.76 9.27 -6.19
C LYS A 297 28.57 8.88 -4.73
N ILE A 298 28.98 7.66 -4.40
CA ILE A 298 29.02 7.19 -3.01
C ILE A 298 30.37 7.56 -2.39
N ASP A 299 30.32 8.28 -1.27
CA ASP A 299 31.52 8.67 -0.51
C ASP A 299 32.22 7.46 0.13
N GLU A 300 33.55 7.53 0.26
CA GLU A 300 34.37 6.44 0.82
C GLU A 300 33.96 6.03 2.24
N THR A 301 33.51 6.99 3.06
CA THR A 301 33.00 6.72 4.41
C THR A 301 31.74 5.86 4.39
N LYS A 302 30.83 6.10 3.45
CA LYS A 302 29.61 5.29 3.26
C LYS A 302 29.96 3.92 2.68
N LEU A 303 30.93 3.85 1.78
CA LEU A 303 31.41 2.58 1.23
C LEU A 303 31.93 1.63 2.33
N GLU A 304 32.75 2.13 3.26
CA GLU A 304 33.25 1.30 4.36
C GLU A 304 32.15 0.95 5.37
N LYS A 305 31.33 1.94 5.76
CA LYS A 305 30.26 1.78 6.75
C LYS A 305 29.17 0.79 6.31
N TYR A 306 28.87 0.73 5.01
CA TYR A 306 27.77 -0.08 4.47
C TYR A 306 28.24 -1.18 3.49
N LYS A 307 29.52 -1.60 3.58
CA LYS A 307 30.11 -2.60 2.68
C LYS A 307 29.30 -3.89 2.55
N ASP A 308 28.69 -4.34 3.64
CA ASP A 308 27.90 -5.59 3.68
C ASP A 308 26.56 -5.48 2.93
N LYS A 309 26.11 -4.26 2.60
CA LYS A 309 24.89 -4.00 1.84
C LYS A 309 25.15 -3.70 0.37
N LEU A 310 26.39 -3.40 -0.01
CA LEU A 310 26.74 -2.91 -1.34
C LEU A 310 26.86 -4.06 -2.32
N ILE A 311 26.16 -3.93 -3.44
CA ILE A 311 26.17 -4.92 -4.53
C ILE A 311 26.60 -4.21 -5.80
N GLU A 312 27.68 -4.68 -6.40
CA GLU A 312 28.12 -4.20 -7.70
C GLU A 312 27.22 -4.78 -8.79
N VAL A 313 26.70 -3.90 -9.64
CA VAL A 313 25.86 -4.23 -10.79
C VAL A 313 26.37 -3.51 -12.04
N GLU A 314 25.91 -3.96 -13.20
CA GLU A 314 26.08 -3.21 -14.45
C GLU A 314 25.11 -2.04 -14.53
N PHE A 315 25.52 -0.96 -15.19
CA PHE A 315 24.61 0.15 -15.49
C PHE A 315 23.45 -0.35 -16.36
N LYS A 316 22.23 -0.23 -15.84
CA LYS A 316 21.00 -0.58 -16.56
C LYS A 316 20.54 0.65 -17.37
N PRO A 317 20.21 0.49 -18.67
CA PRO A 317 19.68 1.59 -19.47
C PRO A 317 18.47 2.25 -18.80
N LEU A 318 18.43 3.58 -18.79
CA LEU A 318 17.39 4.35 -18.12
C LEU A 318 16.35 4.87 -19.11
N ILE A 319 15.08 4.84 -18.73
CA ILE A 319 14.01 5.51 -19.48
C ILE A 319 13.80 6.91 -18.92
N VAL A 320 13.86 7.90 -19.80
CA VAL A 320 13.56 9.30 -19.51
C VAL A 320 12.47 9.81 -20.44
N TYR A 321 11.68 10.75 -19.94
CA TYR A 321 10.51 11.29 -20.60
C TYR A 321 10.70 12.77 -20.95
N LYS A 322 10.12 13.18 -22.07
CA LYS A 322 10.12 14.59 -22.49
C LYS A 322 8.82 14.95 -23.19
N TYR A 323 8.26 16.11 -22.84
CA TYR A 323 7.20 16.72 -23.64
C TYR A 323 7.77 17.41 -24.87
N VAL A 324 7.19 17.09 -26.03
CA VAL A 324 7.60 17.53 -27.35
C VAL A 324 6.37 17.89 -28.18
N LYS A 325 6.59 18.63 -29.26
CA LYS A 325 5.54 19.02 -30.20
C LYS A 325 5.52 18.08 -31.40
N PRO A 326 4.38 17.48 -31.77
CA PRO A 326 4.28 16.64 -32.96
C PRO A 326 4.51 17.47 -34.22
N VAL A 327 5.24 16.89 -35.17
CA VAL A 327 5.48 17.47 -36.50
C VAL A 327 4.83 16.58 -37.56
N SER A 328 5.06 15.27 -37.47
CA SER A 328 4.47 14.22 -38.31
C SER A 328 4.54 12.89 -37.55
N ASP A 329 4.02 11.82 -38.13
CA ASP A 329 4.06 10.50 -37.50
C ASP A 329 5.50 10.06 -37.19
N GLY A 330 5.75 9.71 -35.92
CA GLY A 330 7.07 9.32 -35.44
C GLY A 330 8.11 10.45 -35.42
N VAL A 331 7.73 11.71 -35.63
CA VAL A 331 8.63 12.86 -35.63
C VAL A 331 8.07 14.00 -34.78
N TRP A 332 8.86 14.43 -33.81
CA TRP A 332 8.53 15.52 -32.92
C TRP A 332 9.65 16.57 -32.90
N CYS A 333 9.36 17.76 -32.41
CA CYS A 333 10.37 18.80 -32.19
C CYS A 333 10.33 19.35 -30.76
N SER A 334 11.45 19.95 -30.34
CA SER A 334 11.54 20.61 -29.04
C SER A 334 10.69 21.88 -29.01
N TYR A 335 9.88 22.05 -27.96
CA TYR A 335 9.17 23.32 -27.70
C TYR A 335 10.09 24.53 -27.58
N TYR A 336 11.35 24.33 -27.18
CA TYR A 336 12.33 25.40 -27.01
C TYR A 336 13.09 25.72 -28.31
N LYS A 337 13.36 24.69 -29.13
CA LYS A 337 14.15 24.81 -30.36
C LYS A 337 13.49 23.96 -31.45
N ASN A 338 12.61 24.56 -32.24
CA ASN A 338 11.83 23.85 -33.27
C ASN A 338 12.70 23.13 -34.30
N SER A 339 13.95 23.56 -34.50
CA SER A 339 14.90 22.88 -35.39
C SER A 339 15.46 21.58 -34.82
N PHE A 340 15.36 21.37 -33.50
CA PHE A 340 15.79 20.15 -32.84
C PHE A 340 14.68 19.11 -32.92
N GLN A 341 14.93 18.01 -33.63
CA GLN A 341 13.95 16.97 -33.89
C GLN A 341 14.24 15.70 -33.09
N TYR A 342 13.17 15.04 -32.67
CA TYR A 342 13.15 13.71 -32.09
C TYR A 342 12.46 12.81 -33.10
N LYS A 343 13.19 11.85 -33.66
CA LYS A 343 12.63 10.86 -34.57
C LYS A 343 12.58 9.51 -33.86
N ILE A 344 11.48 8.78 -33.99
CA ILE A 344 11.36 7.44 -33.43
C ILE A 344 12.50 6.53 -33.91
N ASN A 345 12.98 5.64 -33.03
CA ASN A 345 14.08 4.72 -33.29
C ASN A 345 15.38 5.42 -33.74
N SER A 346 15.64 6.62 -33.23
CA SER A 346 16.85 7.37 -33.54
C SER A 346 17.60 7.82 -32.30
N LEU A 347 18.93 7.92 -32.42
CA LEU A 347 19.76 8.52 -31.41
C LEU A 347 19.76 10.04 -31.56
N VAL A 348 19.28 10.75 -30.54
CA VAL A 348 19.38 12.20 -30.44
C VAL A 348 20.57 12.59 -29.56
N LYS A 349 21.24 13.68 -29.93
CA LYS A 349 22.36 14.24 -29.17
C LYS A 349 22.13 15.72 -28.95
N ALA A 350 22.45 16.23 -27.77
CA ALA A 350 22.43 17.66 -27.50
C ALA A 350 23.40 18.39 -28.43
N GLU A 351 22.96 19.50 -29.02
CA GLU A 351 23.78 20.36 -29.89
C GLU A 351 24.25 21.57 -29.08
N GLY A 352 25.48 21.57 -28.55
CA GLY A 352 26.01 22.71 -27.79
C GLY A 352 27.26 22.43 -26.95
N SER A 353 27.92 23.48 -26.44
CA SER A 353 29.05 23.37 -25.49
C SER A 353 28.59 23.28 -24.03
N TRP A 354 29.52 23.02 -23.10
CA TRP A 354 29.27 22.66 -21.68
C TRP A 354 28.07 23.37 -21.03
N ASN A 355 27.08 22.57 -20.59
CA ASN A 355 25.74 22.88 -20.02
C ASN A 355 24.52 22.74 -20.94
N GLU A 356 24.69 22.53 -22.24
CA GLU A 356 23.59 22.24 -23.16
C GLU A 356 23.28 20.74 -23.18
N GLY A 357 22.09 20.36 -22.69
CA GLY A 357 21.63 18.98 -22.61
C GLY A 357 20.17 18.85 -23.03
N ILE A 358 19.76 17.64 -23.42
CA ILE A 358 18.36 17.33 -23.68
C ILE A 358 17.64 17.32 -22.31
N TYR A 359 16.79 18.32 -22.09
CA TYR A 359 15.96 18.37 -20.89
C TYR A 359 14.93 17.23 -20.89
N CYS A 360 14.90 16.45 -19.81
CA CYS A 360 14.03 15.29 -19.63
C CYS A 360 13.64 15.12 -18.15
N SER A 361 12.77 14.15 -17.88
CA SER A 361 12.35 13.75 -16.54
C SER A 361 12.36 12.24 -16.42
N TYR A 362 12.72 11.71 -15.25
CA TYR A 362 12.58 10.29 -14.95
C TYR A 362 11.14 9.89 -14.59
N VAL A 363 10.22 10.86 -14.52
CA VAL A 363 8.84 10.68 -14.08
C VAL A 363 7.89 10.81 -15.28
N LEU A 364 7.14 9.74 -15.54
CA LEU A 364 6.04 9.73 -16.50
C LEU A 364 4.97 10.75 -16.08
N ASN A 365 4.35 11.45 -17.04
CA ASN A 365 3.30 12.46 -16.80
C ASN A 365 3.72 13.59 -15.83
N ASN A 366 5.01 13.94 -15.79
CA ASN A 366 5.46 15.02 -14.92
C ASN A 366 4.81 16.37 -15.29
N LYS A 367 4.56 17.23 -14.29
CA LYS A 367 4.04 18.60 -14.51
C LYS A 367 5.13 19.53 -15.05
N SER A 368 5.52 19.34 -16.31
CA SER A 368 6.49 20.20 -16.99
C SER A 368 5.85 21.50 -17.48
N THR A 369 6.64 22.51 -17.86
CA THR A 369 6.15 23.76 -18.48
C THR A 369 5.22 23.55 -19.68
N TYR A 370 5.33 22.39 -20.34
CA TYR A 370 4.59 22.08 -21.58
C TYR A 370 3.48 21.04 -21.38
N HIS A 371 3.30 20.49 -20.19
CA HIS A 371 2.36 19.37 -19.98
C HIS A 371 0.90 19.71 -20.33
N ASP A 372 0.48 20.96 -20.09
CA ASP A 372 -0.87 21.44 -20.38
C ASP A 372 -1.04 22.01 -21.80
N LYS A 373 -0.01 21.92 -22.66
CA LYS A 373 -0.14 22.41 -24.03
C LYS A 373 -1.05 21.47 -24.82
N PRO A 374 -1.99 22.00 -25.62
CA PRO A 374 -2.96 21.18 -26.34
C PRO A 374 -2.32 20.26 -27.39
N ASP A 375 -1.11 20.61 -27.86
CA ASP A 375 -0.31 19.82 -28.79
C ASP A 375 0.79 19.01 -28.09
N ALA A 376 0.82 18.92 -26.76
CA ALA A 376 1.88 18.23 -26.05
C ALA A 376 1.76 16.72 -26.16
N VAL A 377 2.83 16.10 -26.65
CA VAL A 377 3.03 14.64 -26.60
C VAL A 377 4.22 14.35 -25.70
N GLN A 378 4.07 13.37 -24.81
CA GLN A 378 5.21 12.86 -24.05
C GLN A 378 5.85 11.71 -24.83
N ILE A 379 7.17 11.79 -25.02
CA ILE A 379 7.97 10.70 -25.60
C ILE A 379 8.84 10.05 -24.52
N ALA A 380 9.06 8.74 -24.66
CA ALA A 380 10.07 8.00 -23.93
C ALA A 380 11.37 7.94 -24.73
N MET A 381 12.49 8.10 -24.04
CA MET A 381 13.84 7.98 -24.59
C MET A 381 14.68 7.10 -23.65
N ARG A 382 15.53 6.26 -24.22
CA ARG A 382 16.44 5.38 -23.48
C ARG A 382 17.84 5.99 -23.42
N VAL A 383 18.47 5.95 -22.26
CA VAL A 383 19.85 6.38 -22.05
C VAL A 383 20.68 5.13 -21.77
N ASP A 384 21.58 4.79 -22.69
CA ASP A 384 22.31 3.52 -22.68
C ASP A 384 23.64 3.58 -21.90
N SER A 385 24.13 4.78 -21.56
CA SER A 385 25.42 4.97 -20.88
C SER A 385 25.31 6.06 -19.82
N TYR A 386 25.93 5.82 -18.66
CA TYR A 386 25.97 6.79 -17.56
C TYR A 386 26.71 8.09 -17.95
N GLU A 387 27.70 8.02 -18.85
CA GLU A 387 28.45 9.18 -19.36
C GLU A 387 27.58 10.18 -20.11
N ASP A 388 26.40 9.73 -20.57
CA ASP A 388 25.38 10.54 -21.21
C ASP A 388 24.44 11.25 -20.23
N ILE A 389 24.56 10.97 -18.94
CA ILE A 389 23.80 11.67 -17.90
C ILE A 389 24.61 12.89 -17.46
N ILE A 390 23.98 14.07 -17.52
CA ILE A 390 24.59 15.32 -17.03
C ILE A 390 24.13 15.55 -15.59
N ASN A 391 22.85 15.36 -15.32
CA ASN A 391 22.19 15.46 -14.01
C ASN A 391 20.73 14.97 -14.12
N PHE A 392 19.98 15.06 -13.04
CA PHE A 392 18.61 14.53 -12.93
C PHE A 392 17.58 15.11 -13.93
N ASN A 393 17.91 16.16 -14.67
CA ASN A 393 16.99 16.71 -15.66
C ASN A 393 17.59 16.90 -17.06
N ARG A 394 18.83 16.43 -17.28
CA ARG A 394 19.53 16.63 -18.56
C ARG A 394 20.41 15.45 -18.94
N VAL A 395 20.33 15.08 -20.20
CA VAL A 395 21.16 14.03 -20.83
C VAL A 395 21.83 14.55 -22.11
N LYS A 396 23.01 14.03 -22.44
CA LYS A 396 23.76 14.37 -23.66
C LYS A 396 23.24 13.60 -24.86
N ARG A 397 22.95 12.31 -24.68
CA ARG A 397 22.48 11.41 -25.73
C ARG A 397 21.34 10.55 -25.20
N ALA A 398 20.35 10.30 -26.04
CA ALA A 398 19.27 9.38 -25.74
C ALA A 398 18.71 8.78 -27.02
N PHE A 399 18.27 7.54 -26.97
CA PHE A 399 17.61 6.84 -28.06
C PHE A 399 16.09 7.01 -27.95
N VAL A 400 15.45 7.60 -28.94
CA VAL A 400 14.01 7.88 -28.90
C VAL A 400 13.24 6.58 -29.16
N LEU A 401 12.40 6.19 -28.20
CA LEU A 401 11.59 4.97 -28.28
C LEU A 401 10.24 5.22 -28.93
N GLY A 402 9.61 6.35 -28.65
CA GLY A 402 8.30 6.71 -29.20
C GLY A 402 7.48 7.55 -28.23
N SER A 403 6.26 7.91 -28.63
CA SER A 403 5.27 8.52 -27.73
C SER A 403 4.79 7.51 -26.71
N VAL A 404 4.38 7.97 -25.52
CA VAL A 404 3.85 7.11 -24.46
C VAL A 404 2.41 7.48 -24.11
N ASP A 405 1.62 6.47 -23.74
CA ASP A 405 0.32 6.69 -23.13
C ASP A 405 0.45 7.10 -21.65
N LYS A 406 -0.69 7.37 -21.00
CA LYS A 406 -0.74 7.76 -19.58
C LYS A 406 -0.21 6.68 -18.62
N TYR A 407 -0.04 5.45 -19.07
CA TYR A 407 0.49 4.31 -18.31
C TYR A 407 1.96 4.02 -18.63
N GLY A 408 2.56 4.73 -19.59
CA GLY A 408 3.95 4.58 -19.99
C GLY A 408 4.16 3.53 -21.09
N ASN A 409 3.09 3.00 -21.67
CA ASN A 409 3.21 2.09 -22.81
C ASN A 409 3.66 2.88 -24.04
N ILE A 410 4.68 2.37 -24.72
CA ILE A 410 5.19 2.98 -25.95
C ILE A 410 4.18 2.73 -27.06
N ILE A 411 3.68 3.81 -27.65
CA ILE A 411 2.77 3.79 -28.79
C ILE A 411 3.62 3.79 -30.06
N THR A 412 3.78 2.63 -30.68
CA THR A 412 4.40 2.47 -32.00
C THR A 412 3.33 2.09 -33.02
N GLU A 413 3.19 2.83 -34.12
CA GLU A 413 2.25 2.46 -35.20
C GLU A 413 2.70 1.27 -36.06
N GLU A 414 3.84 0.64 -35.76
CA GLU A 414 4.23 -0.61 -36.40
C GLU A 414 4.11 -1.79 -35.43
N LYS A 415 3.20 -2.73 -35.75
CA LYS A 415 3.17 -4.09 -35.20
C LYS A 415 4.44 -4.85 -35.56
N LYS A 416 5.55 -4.54 -34.90
CA LYS A 416 6.70 -5.44 -34.78
C LYS A 416 7.11 -5.46 -33.31
N GLU A 417 6.71 -6.54 -32.65
CA GLU A 417 7.31 -6.94 -31.38
C GLU A 417 8.83 -6.92 -31.54
N MET A 418 9.50 -6.09 -30.75
CA MET A 418 10.92 -6.26 -30.49
C MET A 418 11.04 -7.07 -29.21
N GLU A 419 11.42 -8.33 -29.34
CA GLU A 419 11.94 -9.12 -28.23
C GLU A 419 13.27 -8.50 -27.78
N PHE A 420 13.34 -8.11 -26.50
CA PHE A 420 14.59 -7.73 -25.86
C PHE A 420 15.40 -9.00 -25.56
N LYS A 421 16.63 -9.08 -26.08
CA LYS A 421 17.66 -10.02 -25.63
C LYS A 421 18.67 -9.31 -24.74
#